data_AF-S4R6G1-F1
#
_entry.id   AF-S4R6G1-F1
#
_cell.length_a   1.000
_cell.length_b   1.000
_cell.length_c   1.000
_cell.angle_alpha   90.00
_cell.angle_beta   90.00
_cell.angle_gamma   90.00
#
_symmetry.space_group_name_H-M   'P 1'
#
loop_
_entity.id
_entity.type
_entity.pdbx_description
1 polymer ?
#
loop_
_entity_poly.entity_id
_entity_poly.type
_entity_poly.pdbx_seq_one_letter_code
_entity_poly.pdbx_strand_id
1 'polypeptide(L)'
;RSGRFSTEHSSRAAFYRHALSSLPCRLVTPDASVYRDSAPRLSRLLPSSGSAAPPTPGFADGWATPRYCLTAAGRLAAARVLRAVELHFPDVTFCPALPATVALLAHYSRSEAELFAGAARILAKQAPRLHLLDQTFLGFEASCMTFGDLAAKYCPSAHRIIVSREQDVLQVYSGWLRWLFEDLPFEFAVRVFDCFLLEGHKVLYRTALALLKLFKSSVKKRALTNSRVCGEIRSFARSLSLHVSPTRLLDRGFRVRLLSRREISLLRLANESALQAAGIIAGRRWWLCA
;
A
#
# COMPACT_ATOMS: atom_id res chain seq x y z
N ARG A 1 -9.52 1.26 -16.62
CA ARG A 1 -10.17 2.23 -15.70
C ARG A 1 -11.66 1.91 -15.55
N SER A 2 -12.33 1.54 -16.63
CA SER A 2 -13.60 0.80 -16.67
C SER A 2 -13.38 -0.58 -17.34
N GLY A 3 -14.37 -1.48 -17.28
CA GLY A 3 -14.34 -2.79 -17.97
C GLY A 3 -14.92 -3.93 -17.12
N ARG A 4 -15.21 -5.08 -17.74
CA ARG A 4 -15.81 -6.25 -17.05
C ARG A 4 -14.98 -6.77 -15.87
N PHE A 5 -13.66 -6.66 -15.95
CA PHE A 5 -12.74 -7.00 -14.84
C PHE A 5 -12.96 -6.14 -13.58
N SER A 6 -13.64 -4.98 -13.69
CA SER A 6 -13.94 -4.14 -12.53
C SER A 6 -15.17 -4.59 -11.75
N THR A 7 -16.00 -5.49 -12.31
CA THR A 7 -17.25 -5.95 -11.71
C THR A 7 -17.26 -7.45 -11.43
N GLU A 8 -16.59 -8.24 -12.26
CA GLU A 8 -16.61 -9.70 -12.16
C GLU A 8 -15.31 -10.26 -11.56
N HIS A 9 -15.45 -11.20 -10.62
CA HIS A 9 -14.32 -11.82 -9.90
C HIS A 9 -13.38 -12.59 -10.83
N SER A 10 -13.92 -13.44 -11.70
CA SER A 10 -13.17 -14.27 -12.66
C SER A 10 -12.35 -13.41 -13.63
N SER A 11 -12.99 -12.38 -14.21
CA SER A 11 -12.36 -11.40 -15.09
C SER A 11 -11.23 -10.64 -14.38
N ARG A 12 -11.39 -10.29 -13.09
CA ARG A 12 -10.34 -9.66 -12.30
C ARG A 12 -9.17 -10.61 -12.02
N ALA A 13 -9.45 -11.87 -11.68
CA ALA A 13 -8.42 -12.88 -11.47
C ALA A 13 -7.59 -13.12 -12.74
N ALA A 14 -8.24 -13.16 -13.92
CA ALA A 14 -7.53 -13.22 -15.20
C ALA A 14 -6.67 -11.98 -15.45
N PHE A 15 -7.22 -10.79 -15.17
CA PHE A 15 -6.49 -9.54 -15.28
C PHE A 15 -5.25 -9.48 -14.37
N TYR A 16 -5.34 -9.90 -13.10
CA TYR A 16 -4.20 -9.90 -12.17
C TYR A 16 -3.09 -10.83 -12.65
N ARG A 17 -3.44 -12.05 -13.07
CA ARG A 17 -2.48 -13.00 -13.65
C ARG A 17 -1.75 -12.39 -14.85
N HIS A 18 -2.49 -11.79 -15.78
CA HIS A 18 -1.91 -11.14 -16.94
C HIS A 18 -0.99 -9.98 -16.53
N ALA A 19 -1.49 -9.00 -15.78
CA ALA A 19 -0.75 -7.83 -15.37
C ALA A 19 0.56 -8.17 -14.64
N LEU A 20 0.50 -9.13 -13.71
CA LEU A 20 1.67 -9.60 -12.98
C LEU A 20 2.66 -10.33 -13.89
N SER A 21 2.18 -11.26 -14.74
CA SER A 21 3.04 -12.01 -15.68
C SER A 21 3.77 -11.11 -16.69
N SER A 22 3.19 -9.95 -17.01
CA SER A 22 3.77 -8.98 -17.94
C SER A 22 4.74 -8.00 -17.28
N LEU A 23 4.90 -8.03 -15.94
CA LEU A 23 5.88 -7.17 -15.26
C LEU A 23 7.30 -7.50 -15.71
N PRO A 24 8.12 -6.51 -16.09
CA PRO A 24 9.54 -6.73 -16.31
C PRO A 24 10.21 -6.96 -14.95
N CYS A 25 10.71 -8.17 -14.73
CA CYS A 25 11.39 -8.58 -13.50
C CYS A 25 12.83 -8.99 -13.82
N ARG A 26 13.68 -9.05 -12.78
CA ARG A 26 15.03 -9.62 -12.90
C ARG A 26 14.98 -11.08 -13.39
N LEU A 27 16.02 -11.51 -14.12
CA LEU A 27 16.11 -12.85 -14.75
C LEU A 27 15.80 -14.00 -13.78
N VAL A 28 16.30 -13.93 -12.55
CA VAL A 28 16.08 -14.94 -11.52
C VAL A 28 15.09 -14.39 -10.48
N THR A 29 13.80 -14.49 -10.80
CA THR A 29 12.72 -14.13 -9.87
C THR A 29 12.10 -15.42 -9.33
N PRO A 30 12.09 -15.65 -8.00
CA PRO A 30 11.39 -16.79 -7.41
C PRO A 30 9.95 -16.88 -7.89
N ASP A 31 9.51 -18.09 -8.26
CA ASP A 31 8.19 -18.32 -8.85
C ASP A 31 7.38 -19.38 -8.06
N ALA A 32 6.31 -19.89 -8.68
CA ALA A 32 5.44 -20.88 -8.08
C ALA A 32 6.14 -22.24 -7.83
N SER A 33 7.22 -22.57 -8.53
CA SER A 33 8.01 -23.78 -8.29
C SER A 33 8.83 -23.64 -7.01
N VAL A 34 9.54 -22.52 -6.87
CA VAL A 34 10.34 -22.20 -5.67
C VAL A 34 9.48 -22.19 -4.40
N TYR A 35 8.24 -21.69 -4.50
CA TYR A 35 7.31 -21.77 -3.37
C TYR A 35 6.96 -23.22 -3.02
N ARG A 36 6.64 -24.06 -4.01
CA ARG A 36 6.26 -25.46 -3.76
C ARG A 36 7.38 -26.25 -3.09
N ASP A 37 8.64 -25.97 -3.46
CA ASP A 37 9.81 -26.64 -2.87
C ASP A 37 10.03 -26.22 -1.40
N SER A 38 9.70 -24.98 -1.04
CA SER A 38 9.86 -24.45 0.31
C SER A 38 8.62 -24.58 1.21
N ALA A 39 7.43 -24.79 0.64
CA ALA A 39 6.15 -24.86 1.35
C ALA A 39 6.10 -25.95 2.46
N PRO A 40 6.64 -27.17 2.29
CA PRO A 40 6.64 -28.19 3.34
C PRO A 40 7.41 -27.75 4.59
N ARG A 41 8.49 -26.98 4.42
CA ARG A 41 9.29 -26.44 5.54
C ARG A 41 8.53 -25.31 6.24
N LEU A 42 7.97 -24.38 5.46
CA LEU A 42 7.20 -23.24 5.99
C LEU A 42 5.95 -23.67 6.77
N SER A 43 5.30 -24.75 6.33
CA SER A 43 4.10 -25.29 6.99
C SER A 43 4.38 -25.85 8.38
N ARG A 44 5.62 -26.26 8.68
CA ARG A 44 6.03 -26.72 10.02
C ARG A 44 6.35 -25.58 10.98
N LEU A 45 6.70 -24.41 10.43
CA LEU A 45 7.12 -23.23 11.21
C LEU A 45 5.95 -22.33 11.61
N LEU A 46 4.78 -22.50 10.99
CA LEU A 46 3.59 -21.71 11.28
C LEU A 46 2.56 -22.57 12.01
N PRO A 47 1.88 -22.03 13.04
CA PRO A 47 0.90 -22.80 13.81
C PRO A 47 -0.17 -23.40 12.92
N SER A 48 -0.45 -24.69 13.12
CA SER A 48 -1.56 -25.41 12.50
C SER A 48 -2.88 -24.85 13.03
N SER A 49 -3.43 -23.84 12.34
CA SER A 49 -4.86 -23.45 12.42
C SER A 49 -5.48 -23.39 13.82
N GLY A 50 -4.75 -22.89 14.83
CA GLY A 50 -5.19 -22.91 16.23
C GLY A 50 -4.72 -21.70 17.04
N SER A 51 -5.65 -20.79 17.30
CA SER A 51 -5.64 -19.71 18.32
C SER A 51 -4.72 -18.49 18.15
N ALA A 52 -3.47 -18.59 17.68
CA ALA A 52 -2.59 -17.42 17.55
C ALA A 52 -2.55 -16.83 16.13
N ALA A 53 -2.65 -15.50 16.00
CA ALA A 53 -2.40 -14.82 14.74
C ALA A 53 -0.94 -15.09 14.32
N PRO A 54 -0.68 -15.40 13.04
CA PRO A 54 0.69 -15.64 12.59
C PRO A 54 1.53 -14.37 12.81
N PRO A 55 2.78 -14.51 13.28
CA PRO A 55 3.66 -13.38 13.51
C PRO A 55 3.85 -12.56 12.23
N THR A 56 3.81 -11.24 12.36
CA THR A 56 4.06 -10.32 11.25
C THR A 56 5.52 -10.39 10.81
N PRO A 57 5.81 -10.43 9.50
CA PRO A 57 7.20 -10.38 9.00
C PRO A 57 7.94 -9.14 9.47
N GLY A 58 9.27 -9.22 9.61
CA GLY A 58 10.09 -8.10 10.08
C GLY A 58 9.95 -6.84 9.21
N PHE A 59 9.92 -7.03 7.88
CA PHE A 59 9.74 -5.93 6.93
C PHE A 59 8.40 -5.21 7.05
N ALA A 60 7.39 -5.78 7.74
CA ALA A 60 6.09 -5.16 7.88
C ALA A 60 6.04 -4.06 8.95
N ASP A 61 7.06 -3.96 9.81
CA ASP A 61 7.17 -2.94 10.87
C ASP A 61 5.90 -2.82 11.74
N GLY A 62 5.34 -3.97 12.14
CA GLY A 62 4.13 -4.04 12.95
C GLY A 62 2.83 -3.66 12.22
N TRP A 63 2.86 -3.42 10.90
CA TRP A 63 1.64 -3.28 10.11
C TRP A 63 0.95 -4.63 10.00
N ALA A 64 -0.28 -4.70 10.51
CA ALA A 64 -1.09 -5.91 10.44
C ALA A 64 -1.46 -6.24 8.99
N THR A 65 -1.62 -7.52 8.69
CA THR A 65 -2.22 -7.95 7.43
C THR A 65 -3.72 -7.69 7.47
N PRO A 66 -4.28 -6.80 6.63
CA PRO A 66 -5.72 -6.56 6.61
C PRO A 66 -6.48 -7.85 6.27
N ARG A 67 -7.56 -8.11 7.01
CA ARG A 67 -8.37 -9.32 6.79
C ARG A 67 -9.19 -9.23 5.51
N TYR A 68 -9.65 -8.04 5.14
CA TYR A 68 -10.66 -7.82 4.09
C TYR A 68 -11.79 -8.87 4.19
N CYS A 69 -11.98 -9.67 3.14
CA CYS A 69 -12.96 -10.75 3.08
C CYS A 69 -12.29 -12.15 3.09
N LEU A 70 -11.04 -12.28 3.57
CA LEU A 70 -10.34 -13.56 3.58
C LEU A 70 -10.91 -14.52 4.63
N THR A 71 -11.16 -15.76 4.19
CA THR A 71 -11.44 -16.90 5.07
C THR A 71 -10.24 -17.19 5.98
N ALA A 72 -10.43 -18.03 7.01
CA ALA A 72 -9.32 -18.47 7.87
C ALA A 72 -8.18 -19.11 7.05
N ALA A 73 -8.53 -19.95 6.08
CA ALA A 73 -7.58 -20.54 5.15
C ALA A 73 -6.85 -19.48 4.30
N GLY A 74 -7.57 -18.48 3.76
CA GLY A 74 -6.96 -17.39 3.00
C GLY A 74 -6.01 -16.52 3.82
N ARG A 75 -6.33 -16.28 5.10
CA ARG A 75 -5.43 -15.56 6.02
C ARG A 75 -4.15 -16.36 6.31
N LEU A 76 -4.30 -17.67 6.51
CA LEU A 76 -3.16 -18.55 6.74
C LEU A 76 -2.27 -18.66 5.49
N ALA A 77 -2.88 -18.74 4.30
CA ALA A 77 -2.18 -18.69 3.02
C ALA A 77 -1.35 -17.41 2.85
N ALA A 78 -1.96 -16.25 3.11
CA ALA A 78 -1.26 -14.95 3.05
C ALA A 78 -0.07 -14.91 4.02
N ALA A 79 -0.24 -15.41 5.25
CA ALA A 79 0.83 -15.48 6.23
C ALA A 79 1.99 -16.40 5.80
N ARG A 80 1.68 -17.59 5.26
CA ARG A 80 2.69 -18.50 4.69
C ARG A 80 3.45 -17.86 3.55
N VAL A 81 2.75 -17.18 2.64
CA VAL A 81 3.38 -16.47 1.52
C VAL A 81 4.27 -15.34 2.02
N LEU A 82 3.83 -14.54 3.00
CA LEU A 82 4.65 -13.46 3.57
C LEU A 82 5.93 -14.00 4.23
N ARG A 83 5.88 -15.16 4.89
CA ARG A 83 7.08 -15.84 5.39
C ARG A 83 7.99 -16.38 4.28
N ALA A 84 7.40 -16.92 3.21
CA ALA A 84 8.18 -17.31 2.04
C ALA A 84 8.89 -16.11 1.41
N VAL A 85 8.24 -14.95 1.36
CA VAL A 85 8.87 -13.71 0.88
C VAL A 85 10.05 -13.34 1.76
N GLU A 86 9.90 -13.35 3.08
CA GLU A 86 11.00 -13.03 4.01
C GLU A 86 12.22 -13.94 3.80
N LEU A 87 12.01 -15.21 3.47
CA LEU A 87 13.07 -16.16 3.15
C LEU A 87 13.74 -15.89 1.79
N HIS A 88 12.95 -15.61 0.75
CA HIS A 88 13.42 -15.54 -0.64
C HIS A 88 13.80 -14.13 -1.10
N PHE A 89 13.51 -13.10 -0.29
CA PHE A 89 13.79 -11.69 -0.58
C PHE A 89 14.50 -11.01 0.61
N PRO A 90 15.72 -11.43 0.98
CA PRO A 90 16.45 -10.87 2.12
C PRO A 90 16.75 -9.36 1.97
N ASP A 91 16.81 -8.86 0.73
CA ASP A 91 17.02 -7.43 0.44
C ASP A 91 15.80 -6.55 0.80
N VAL A 92 14.62 -7.16 0.99
CA VAL A 92 13.41 -6.46 1.42
C VAL A 92 13.47 -6.26 2.92
N THR A 93 14.08 -5.15 3.32
CA THR A 93 14.30 -4.80 4.74
C THR A 93 13.11 -4.08 5.36
N PHE A 94 12.29 -3.40 4.54
CA PHE A 94 11.14 -2.65 5.02
C PHE A 94 10.09 -2.44 3.92
N CYS A 95 8.94 -3.09 4.04
CA CYS A 95 7.83 -3.02 3.08
C CYS A 95 6.46 -3.14 3.79
N PRO A 96 6.03 -2.12 4.55
CA PRO A 96 4.79 -2.17 5.34
C PRO A 96 3.51 -2.36 4.52
N ALA A 97 3.55 -2.04 3.22
CA ALA A 97 2.41 -2.22 2.31
C ALA A 97 2.30 -3.62 1.71
N LEU A 98 3.35 -4.46 1.82
CA LEU A 98 3.32 -5.80 1.25
C LEU A 98 2.26 -6.71 1.89
N PRO A 99 2.05 -6.74 3.22
CA PRO A 99 0.98 -7.54 3.83
C PRO A 99 -0.40 -7.28 3.22
N ALA A 100 -0.77 -6.02 3.03
CA ALA A 100 -2.02 -5.65 2.39
C ALA A 100 -2.07 -6.06 0.90
N THR A 101 -0.95 -5.90 0.19
CA THR A 101 -0.81 -6.33 -1.20
C THR A 101 -1.03 -7.84 -1.35
N VAL A 102 -0.41 -8.66 -0.48
CA VAL A 102 -0.59 -10.11 -0.47
C VAL A 102 -2.03 -10.47 -0.12
N ALA A 103 -2.63 -9.81 0.88
CA ALA A 103 -4.03 -10.07 1.23
C ALA A 103 -5.00 -9.74 0.09
N LEU A 104 -4.77 -8.68 -0.69
CA LEU A 104 -5.56 -8.36 -1.89
C LEU A 104 -5.36 -9.40 -2.99
N LEU A 105 -4.11 -9.79 -3.27
CA LEU A 105 -3.80 -10.83 -4.26
C LEU A 105 -4.42 -12.18 -3.90
N ALA A 106 -4.50 -12.52 -2.61
CA ALA A 106 -5.05 -13.78 -2.13
C ALA A 106 -6.52 -13.98 -2.52
N HIS A 107 -7.29 -12.91 -2.73
CA HIS A 107 -8.69 -13.02 -3.18
C HIS A 107 -8.82 -13.50 -4.63
N TYR A 108 -7.76 -13.37 -5.44
CA TYR A 108 -7.80 -13.58 -6.88
C TYR A 108 -6.75 -14.58 -7.38
N SER A 109 -6.02 -15.20 -6.46
CA SER A 109 -5.02 -16.23 -6.75
C SER A 109 -5.65 -17.62 -6.64
N ARG A 110 -5.33 -18.52 -7.56
CA ARG A 110 -5.89 -19.90 -7.55
C ARG A 110 -5.21 -20.83 -6.54
N SER A 111 -4.00 -20.49 -6.11
CA SER A 111 -3.22 -21.28 -5.16
C SER A 111 -2.23 -20.39 -4.41
N GLU A 112 -1.67 -20.90 -3.30
CA GLU A 112 -0.63 -20.19 -2.55
C GLU A 112 0.64 -19.97 -3.37
N ALA A 113 0.97 -20.92 -4.25
CA ALA A 113 2.11 -20.81 -5.15
C ALA A 113 1.93 -19.69 -6.18
N GLU A 114 0.71 -19.52 -6.71
CA GLU A 114 0.38 -18.39 -7.60
C GLU A 114 0.43 -17.06 -6.84
N LEU A 115 -0.09 -17.03 -5.60
CA LEU A 115 -0.05 -15.87 -4.73
C LEU A 115 1.41 -15.43 -4.44
N PHE A 116 2.28 -16.37 -4.09
CA PHE A 116 3.70 -16.11 -3.90
C PHE A 116 4.36 -15.58 -5.16
N ALA A 117 4.14 -16.23 -6.32
CA ALA A 117 4.70 -15.77 -7.58
C ALA A 117 4.24 -14.34 -7.91
N GLY A 118 2.98 -14.00 -7.64
CA GLY A 118 2.47 -12.63 -7.80
C GLY A 118 3.20 -11.61 -6.92
N ALA A 119 3.35 -11.91 -5.62
CA ALA A 119 4.08 -11.05 -4.68
C ALA A 119 5.56 -10.90 -5.05
N ALA A 120 6.21 -12.02 -5.39
CA ALA A 120 7.60 -12.08 -5.83
C ALA A 120 7.84 -11.19 -7.06
N ARG A 121 6.93 -11.21 -8.04
CA ARG A 121 7.03 -10.35 -9.23
C ARG A 121 6.85 -8.88 -8.93
N ILE A 122 5.96 -8.50 -8.00
CA ILE A 122 5.83 -7.11 -7.54
C ILE A 122 7.15 -6.61 -6.93
N LEU A 123 7.82 -7.44 -6.11
CA LEU A 123 9.07 -7.09 -5.45
C LEU A 123 10.26 -7.08 -6.43
N ALA A 124 10.35 -8.07 -7.31
CA ALA A 124 11.45 -8.24 -8.27
C ALA A 124 11.36 -7.34 -9.51
N LYS A 125 10.34 -6.48 -9.59
CA LYS A 125 10.05 -5.66 -10.77
C LYS A 125 11.14 -4.62 -11.02
N GLN A 126 11.82 -4.74 -12.15
CA GLN A 126 12.91 -3.87 -12.62
C GLN A 126 12.49 -3.12 -13.88
N ALA A 127 12.01 -1.90 -13.70
CA ALA A 127 11.71 -0.97 -14.80
C ALA A 127 11.76 0.47 -14.27
N PRO A 128 12.56 1.36 -14.88
CA PRO A 128 12.75 2.73 -14.40
C PRO A 128 11.44 3.54 -14.27
N ARG A 129 10.44 3.23 -15.12
CA ARG A 129 9.22 4.04 -15.22
C ARG A 129 8.04 3.53 -14.38
N LEU A 130 8.15 2.37 -13.73
CA LEU A 130 7.04 1.76 -12.99
C LEU A 130 7.46 1.42 -11.56
N HIS A 131 7.44 2.37 -10.64
CA HIS A 131 7.62 2.07 -9.22
C HIS A 131 6.37 1.37 -8.65
N LEU A 132 6.53 0.31 -7.85
CA LEU A 132 5.43 -0.41 -7.20
C LEU A 132 5.45 -0.21 -5.68
N LEU A 133 6.31 -0.94 -4.96
CA LEU A 133 6.41 -0.89 -3.50
C LEU A 133 7.82 -0.48 -3.07
N ASP A 134 7.87 0.28 -1.97
CA ASP A 134 9.09 0.57 -1.23
C ASP A 134 9.57 -0.65 -0.47
N GLN A 135 10.87 -0.95 -0.54
CA GLN A 135 11.47 -2.15 0.05
C GLN A 135 12.52 -1.84 1.12
N THR A 136 12.77 -0.54 1.38
CA THR A 136 13.71 -0.05 2.39
C THR A 136 13.05 1.02 3.24
N PHE A 137 13.54 1.18 4.48
CA PHE A 137 13.01 2.15 5.43
C PHE A 137 13.12 3.57 4.86
N LEU A 138 14.30 3.92 4.37
CA LEU A 138 14.56 5.20 3.72
C LEU A 138 13.63 5.46 2.53
N GLY A 139 13.40 4.46 1.68
CA GLY A 139 12.49 4.61 0.53
C GLY A 139 11.03 4.84 0.93
N PHE A 140 10.57 4.14 1.98
CA PHE A 140 9.25 4.39 2.55
C PHE A 140 9.17 5.78 3.16
N GLU A 141 10.17 6.22 3.92
CA GLU A 141 10.16 7.54 4.55
C GLU A 141 10.18 8.68 3.54
N ALA A 142 10.99 8.55 2.50
CA ALA A 142 10.97 9.48 1.37
C ALA A 142 9.58 9.52 0.70
N SER A 143 8.85 8.39 0.65
CA SER A 143 7.48 8.35 0.13
C SER A 143 6.49 9.13 1.00
N CYS A 144 6.65 9.06 2.33
CA CYS A 144 5.82 9.79 3.30
C CYS A 144 6.03 11.30 3.18
N MET A 145 7.28 11.75 3.12
CA MET A 145 7.62 13.16 2.87
C MET A 145 7.09 13.64 1.51
N THR A 146 7.30 12.83 0.47
CA THR A 146 6.79 13.13 -0.88
C THR A 146 5.27 13.30 -0.88
N PHE A 147 4.54 12.46 -0.15
CA PHE A 147 3.09 12.63 -0.04
C PHE A 147 2.72 13.95 0.66
N GLY A 148 3.46 14.34 1.71
CA GLY A 148 3.29 15.64 2.37
C GLY A 148 3.47 16.83 1.42
N ASP A 149 4.53 16.82 0.61
CA ASP A 149 4.80 17.85 -0.40
C ASP A 149 3.69 17.92 -1.45
N LEU A 150 3.24 16.75 -1.92
CA LEU A 150 2.14 16.64 -2.85
C LEU A 150 0.83 17.14 -2.23
N ALA A 151 0.59 16.88 -0.95
CA ALA A 151 -0.59 17.37 -0.25
C ALA A 151 -0.59 18.89 -0.13
N ALA A 152 0.56 19.48 0.21
CA ALA A 152 0.75 20.93 0.24
C ALA A 152 0.48 21.56 -1.13
N LYS A 153 1.00 20.96 -2.21
CA LYS A 153 0.84 21.46 -3.58
C LYS A 153 -0.57 21.29 -4.15
N TYR A 154 -1.16 20.09 -4.04
CA TYR A 154 -2.37 19.72 -4.77
C TYR A 154 -3.66 19.81 -3.95
N CYS A 155 -3.57 19.88 -2.62
CA CYS A 155 -4.70 20.10 -1.74
C CYS A 155 -4.35 21.02 -0.54
N PRO A 156 -3.88 22.26 -0.80
CA PRO A 156 -3.36 23.15 0.24
C PRO A 156 -4.36 23.41 1.38
N SER A 157 -5.67 23.43 1.08
CA SER A 157 -6.69 23.59 2.13
C SER A 157 -6.78 22.40 3.08
N ALA A 158 -6.55 21.17 2.61
CA ALA A 158 -6.52 19.99 3.47
C ALA A 158 -5.21 19.94 4.27
N HIS A 159 -4.09 20.25 3.61
CA HIS A 159 -2.79 20.38 4.25
C HIS A 159 -2.82 21.41 5.40
N ARG A 160 -3.45 22.57 5.20
CA ARG A 160 -3.60 23.60 6.25
C ARG A 160 -4.34 23.09 7.49
N ILE A 161 -5.38 22.28 7.32
CA ILE A 161 -6.12 21.68 8.45
C ILE A 161 -5.19 20.78 9.28
N ILE A 162 -4.35 20.00 8.60
CA ILE A 162 -3.38 19.12 9.26
C ILE A 162 -2.35 19.96 10.02
N VAL A 163 -1.68 20.90 9.34
CA VAL A 163 -0.64 21.76 9.95
C VAL A 163 -1.17 22.59 11.11
N SER A 164 -2.42 23.06 11.06
CA SER A 164 -2.98 23.87 12.15
C SER A 164 -3.34 23.09 13.42
N ARG A 165 -3.41 21.75 13.34
CA ARG A 165 -3.97 20.90 14.39
C ARG A 165 -3.00 19.86 14.92
N GLU A 166 -1.88 19.64 14.23
CA GLU A 166 -0.93 18.57 14.54
C GLU A 166 0.47 19.18 14.66
N GLN A 167 1.14 18.88 15.77
CA GLN A 167 2.53 19.27 15.98
C GLN A 167 3.45 18.49 15.02
N ASP A 168 3.14 17.21 14.84
CA ASP A 168 3.87 16.32 13.94
C ASP A 168 3.05 15.97 12.71
N VAL A 169 3.22 16.81 11.69
CA VAL A 169 2.54 16.70 10.41
C VAL A 169 3.01 15.48 9.61
N LEU A 170 4.28 15.09 9.73
CA LEU A 170 4.83 13.97 8.99
C LEU A 170 4.29 12.64 9.51
N GLN A 171 4.05 12.52 10.82
CA GLN A 171 3.37 11.36 11.37
C GLN A 171 1.92 11.20 10.90
N VAL A 172 1.25 12.27 10.50
CA VAL A 172 -0.05 12.15 9.80
C VAL A 172 0.16 11.56 8.42
N TYR A 173 1.11 12.11 7.65
CA TYR A 173 1.38 11.65 6.30
C TYR A 173 1.97 10.24 6.23
N SER A 174 2.67 9.75 7.27
CA SER A 174 3.16 8.37 7.34
C SER A 174 2.05 7.32 7.26
N GLY A 175 0.81 7.71 7.59
CA GLY A 175 -0.38 6.87 7.48
C GLY A 175 -0.96 6.73 6.07
N TRP A 176 -0.44 7.44 5.06
CA TRP A 176 -1.11 7.59 3.76
C TRP A 176 -1.41 6.27 3.02
N LEU A 177 -0.52 5.27 3.13
CA LEU A 177 -0.77 3.92 2.59
C LEU A 177 -1.81 3.14 3.39
N ARG A 178 -1.87 3.32 4.73
CA ARG A 178 -2.92 2.70 5.57
C ARG A 178 -4.29 3.22 5.20
N TRP A 179 -4.39 4.51 4.89
CA TRP A 179 -5.67 5.08 4.46
C TRP A 179 -6.23 4.34 3.25
N LEU A 180 -5.38 3.91 2.32
CA LEU A 180 -5.79 3.25 1.07
C LEU A 180 -5.93 1.74 1.21
N PHE A 181 -5.01 1.09 1.93
CA PHE A 181 -4.93 -0.36 1.98
C PHE A 181 -5.61 -0.94 3.23
N GLU A 182 -5.61 -0.25 4.36
CA GLU A 182 -6.18 -0.76 5.61
C GLU A 182 -7.57 -0.19 5.87
N ASP A 183 -7.74 1.12 5.69
CA ASP A 183 -8.93 1.83 6.14
C ASP A 183 -10.02 1.97 5.07
N LEU A 184 -9.72 1.88 3.78
CA LEU A 184 -10.75 1.88 2.73
C LEU A 184 -11.62 0.61 2.80
N PRO A 185 -12.93 0.70 2.52
CA PRO A 185 -13.76 -0.48 2.32
C PRO A 185 -13.20 -1.35 1.18
N PHE A 186 -13.39 -2.67 1.27
CA PHE A 186 -12.77 -3.63 0.36
C PHE A 186 -13.01 -3.32 -1.13
N GLU A 187 -14.24 -2.94 -1.49
CA GLU A 187 -14.60 -2.56 -2.87
C GLU A 187 -13.78 -1.37 -3.40
N PHE A 188 -13.38 -0.43 -2.54
CA PHE A 188 -12.50 0.68 -2.92
C PHE A 188 -11.06 0.21 -3.02
N ALA A 189 -10.57 -0.53 -2.03
CA ALA A 189 -9.21 -1.04 -1.99
C ALA A 189 -8.89 -1.89 -3.24
N VAL A 190 -9.79 -2.79 -3.64
CA VAL A 190 -9.66 -3.60 -4.86
C VAL A 190 -9.60 -2.73 -6.11
N ARG A 191 -10.45 -1.70 -6.23
CA ARG A 191 -10.46 -0.82 -7.42
C ARG A 191 -9.21 0.05 -7.52
N VAL A 192 -8.68 0.50 -6.37
CA VAL A 192 -7.38 1.16 -6.28
C VAL A 192 -6.27 0.19 -6.69
N PHE A 193 -6.31 -1.04 -6.21
CA PHE A 193 -5.34 -2.08 -6.52
C PHE A 193 -5.34 -2.47 -8.00
N ASP A 194 -6.51 -2.56 -8.65
CA ASP A 194 -6.64 -2.79 -10.10
C ASP A 194 -5.81 -1.76 -10.90
N CYS A 195 -5.85 -0.50 -10.48
CA CYS A 195 -5.13 0.59 -11.15
C CYS A 195 -3.66 0.66 -10.72
N PHE A 196 -3.34 0.26 -9.48
CA PHE A 196 -1.97 0.13 -9.00
C PHE A 196 -1.17 -0.90 -9.80
N LEU A 197 -1.74 -2.07 -10.14
CA LEU A 197 -1.02 -3.07 -10.93
C LEU A 197 -0.63 -2.59 -12.35
N LEU A 198 -1.31 -1.57 -12.89
CA LEU A 198 -1.03 -1.01 -14.22
C LEU A 198 -0.17 0.25 -14.17
N GLU A 199 -0.53 1.20 -13.31
CA GLU A 199 0.12 2.50 -13.26
C GLU A 199 1.19 2.59 -12.16
N GLY A 200 1.21 1.64 -11.24
CA GLY A 200 2.09 1.60 -10.09
C GLY A 200 1.77 2.65 -9.04
N HIS A 201 2.79 2.94 -8.23
CA HIS A 201 2.74 3.74 -7.02
C HIS A 201 2.13 5.15 -7.21
N LYS A 202 2.27 5.73 -8.41
CA LYS A 202 1.67 7.03 -8.76
C LYS A 202 0.15 7.08 -8.51
N VAL A 203 -0.57 5.99 -8.77
CA VAL A 203 -2.04 5.95 -8.54
C VAL A 203 -2.37 6.02 -7.06
N LEU A 204 -1.51 5.51 -6.19
CA LEU A 204 -1.72 5.58 -4.75
C LEU A 204 -1.69 7.04 -4.29
N TYR A 205 -0.68 7.82 -4.69
CA TYR A 205 -0.64 9.27 -4.39
C TYR A 205 -1.87 10.01 -4.90
N ARG A 206 -2.29 9.76 -6.14
CA ARG A 206 -3.52 10.37 -6.72
C ARG A 206 -4.75 10.06 -5.88
N THR A 207 -4.89 8.82 -5.44
CA THR A 207 -6.03 8.36 -4.65
C THR A 207 -6.01 8.97 -3.25
N ALA A 208 -4.86 8.99 -2.59
CA ALA A 208 -4.71 9.62 -1.27
C ALA A 208 -4.98 11.14 -1.31
N LEU A 209 -4.54 11.84 -2.37
CA LEU A 209 -4.88 13.26 -2.59
C LEU A 209 -6.39 13.46 -2.80
N ALA A 210 -7.04 12.57 -3.54
CA ALA A 210 -8.50 12.61 -3.73
C ALA A 210 -9.25 12.38 -2.42
N LEU A 211 -8.76 11.45 -1.59
CA LEU A 211 -9.27 11.18 -0.25
C LEU A 211 -9.14 12.42 0.64
N LEU A 212 -7.98 13.09 0.67
CA LEU A 212 -7.79 14.32 1.46
C LEU A 212 -8.73 15.46 1.03
N LYS A 213 -8.99 15.61 -0.28
CA LYS A 213 -9.96 16.61 -0.79
C LYS A 213 -11.39 16.30 -0.33
N LEU A 214 -11.76 15.03 -0.31
CA LEU A 214 -13.04 14.55 0.19
C LEU A 214 -13.15 14.76 1.71
N PHE A 215 -12.12 14.37 2.46
CA PHE A 215 -12.02 14.56 3.91
C PHE A 215 -12.22 16.03 4.28
N LYS A 216 -11.47 16.95 3.66
CA LYS A 216 -11.61 18.38 3.87
C LYS A 216 -13.03 18.88 3.62
N SER A 217 -13.73 18.32 2.63
CA SER A 217 -15.12 18.68 2.34
C SER A 217 -16.09 18.16 3.41
N SER A 218 -15.77 17.03 4.05
CA SER A 218 -16.51 16.50 5.19
C SER A 218 -16.27 17.32 6.46
N VAL A 219 -15.04 17.71 6.75
CA VAL A 219 -14.69 18.52 7.94
C VAL A 219 -15.40 19.88 7.90
N LYS A 220 -15.47 20.53 6.74
CA LYS A 220 -16.22 21.80 6.58
C LYS A 220 -17.69 21.73 7.00
N LYS A 221 -18.30 20.54 7.00
CA LYS A 221 -19.70 20.33 7.34
C LYS A 221 -19.91 19.92 8.80
N ARG A 222 -18.84 19.66 9.55
CA ARG A 222 -18.87 19.18 10.93
C ARG A 222 -18.29 20.25 11.85
N ALA A 223 -18.72 20.25 13.11
CA ALA A 223 -18.05 21.04 14.15
C ALA A 223 -16.61 20.55 14.33
N LEU A 224 -15.69 21.46 14.65
CA LEU A 224 -14.30 21.12 14.96
C LEU A 224 -14.27 20.25 16.23
N THR A 225 -13.60 19.10 16.14
CA THR A 225 -13.40 18.17 17.25
C THR A 225 -11.96 18.24 17.76
N ASN A 226 -11.74 18.02 19.06
CA ASN A 226 -10.39 17.91 19.66
C ASN A 226 -9.69 16.56 19.33
N SER A 227 -10.19 15.82 18.33
CA SER A 227 -9.58 14.55 17.92
C SER A 227 -8.33 14.81 17.09
N ARG A 228 -7.40 13.84 17.12
CA ARG A 228 -6.24 13.83 16.22
C ARG A 228 -6.72 13.68 14.78
N VAL A 229 -6.24 14.55 13.89
CA VAL A 229 -6.53 14.58 12.46
C VAL A 229 -6.24 13.22 11.81
N CYS A 230 -5.17 12.53 12.22
CA CYS A 230 -4.89 11.17 11.74
C CYS A 230 -6.06 10.22 12.02
N GLY A 231 -6.64 10.25 13.22
CA GLY A 231 -7.82 9.43 13.56
C GLY A 231 -9.05 9.81 12.73
N GLU A 232 -9.26 11.10 12.47
CA GLU A 232 -10.37 11.59 11.66
C GLU A 232 -10.26 11.17 10.19
N ILE A 233 -9.06 11.25 9.59
CA ILE A 233 -8.82 10.81 8.20
C ILE A 233 -9.08 9.31 8.08
N ARG A 234 -8.59 8.51 9.03
CA ARG A 234 -8.81 7.06 9.04
C ARG A 234 -10.29 6.70 9.20
N SER A 235 -11.00 7.37 10.12
CA SER A 235 -12.45 7.20 10.29
C SER A 235 -13.22 7.60 9.03
N PHE A 236 -12.81 8.68 8.38
CA PHE A 236 -13.39 9.11 7.10
C PHE A 236 -13.14 8.10 5.98
N ALA A 237 -11.93 7.54 5.89
CA ALA A 237 -11.60 6.51 4.91
C ALA A 237 -12.49 5.26 5.08
N ARG A 238 -12.71 4.81 6.33
CA ARG A 238 -13.59 3.67 6.64
C ARG A 238 -15.06 3.90 6.28
N SER A 239 -15.51 5.15 6.38
CA SER A 239 -16.88 5.56 6.05
C SER A 239 -17.03 6.14 4.64
N LEU A 240 -16.03 5.94 3.77
CA LEU A 240 -16.01 6.60 2.46
C LEU A 240 -17.15 6.16 1.53
N SER A 241 -17.62 4.92 1.65
CA SER A 241 -18.76 4.38 0.90
C SER A 241 -20.05 5.19 1.09
N LEU A 242 -20.20 5.88 2.23
CA LEU A 242 -21.34 6.76 2.50
C LEU A 242 -21.29 8.10 1.73
N HIS A 243 -20.13 8.43 1.14
CA HIS A 243 -19.88 9.77 0.59
C HIS A 243 -19.65 9.76 -0.93
N VAL A 244 -19.11 8.68 -1.48
CA VAL A 244 -18.70 8.60 -2.88
C VAL A 244 -18.60 7.13 -3.32
N SER A 245 -18.71 6.83 -4.61
CA SER A 245 -18.45 5.48 -5.14
C SER A 245 -16.97 5.25 -5.48
N PRO A 246 -16.51 3.98 -5.60
CA PRO A 246 -15.12 3.68 -5.99
C PRO A 246 -14.69 4.35 -7.30
N THR A 247 -15.57 4.33 -8.31
CA THR A 247 -15.33 4.99 -9.60
C THR A 247 -15.12 6.48 -9.44
N ARG A 248 -15.99 7.15 -8.66
CA ARG A 248 -15.88 8.60 -8.44
C ARG A 248 -14.65 8.99 -7.62
N LEU A 249 -14.19 8.13 -6.68
CA LEU A 249 -12.91 8.34 -5.99
C LEU A 249 -11.74 8.32 -6.99
N LEU A 250 -11.68 7.30 -7.83
CA LEU A 250 -10.64 7.15 -8.84
C LEU A 250 -10.67 8.30 -9.86
N ASP A 251 -11.85 8.68 -10.36
CA ASP A 251 -12.01 9.81 -11.28
C ASP A 251 -11.45 11.10 -10.69
N ARG A 252 -11.72 11.37 -9.41
CA ARG A 252 -11.13 12.52 -8.70
C ARG A 252 -9.61 12.42 -8.61
N GLY A 253 -9.07 11.24 -8.34
CA GLY A 253 -7.62 11.00 -8.33
C GLY A 253 -6.98 11.23 -9.70
N PHE A 254 -7.59 10.72 -10.77
CA PHE A 254 -7.09 10.88 -12.14
C PHE A 254 -7.21 12.31 -12.66
N ARG A 255 -8.10 13.14 -12.09
CA ARG A 255 -8.21 14.58 -12.38
C ARG A 255 -7.07 15.42 -11.77
N VAL A 256 -6.22 14.86 -10.91
CA VAL A 256 -5.01 15.57 -10.43
C VAL A 256 -4.06 15.74 -11.63
N ARG A 257 -4.10 16.93 -12.23
CA ARG A 257 -3.29 17.31 -13.39
C ARG A 257 -1.82 17.48 -13.00
N LEU A 258 -0.95 17.35 -13.99
CA LEU A 258 0.49 17.60 -13.91
C LEU A 258 1.29 16.73 -12.94
N LEU A 259 0.66 15.85 -12.16
CA LEU A 259 1.37 14.87 -11.33
C LEU A 259 2.00 13.78 -12.21
N SER A 260 3.22 14.06 -12.67
CA SER A 260 4.00 13.22 -13.58
C SER A 260 4.86 12.20 -12.83
N ARG A 261 5.26 11.12 -13.50
CA ARG A 261 6.20 10.15 -12.92
C ARG A 261 7.55 10.79 -12.61
N ARG A 262 8.03 11.65 -13.52
CA ARG A 262 9.31 12.36 -13.37
C ARG A 262 9.30 13.28 -12.15
N GLU A 263 8.23 14.04 -11.96
CA GLU A 263 8.06 14.91 -10.79
C GLU A 263 8.09 14.10 -9.49
N ILE A 264 7.31 13.02 -9.40
CA ILE A 264 7.31 12.13 -8.22
C ILE A 264 8.71 11.56 -7.96
N SER A 265 9.38 11.08 -9.01
CA SER A 265 10.74 10.54 -8.88
C SER A 265 11.73 11.57 -8.38
N LEU A 266 11.68 12.80 -8.91
CA LEU A 266 12.58 13.89 -8.48
C LEU A 266 12.30 14.32 -7.04
N LEU A 267 11.03 14.48 -6.65
CA LEU A 267 10.65 14.80 -5.27
C LEU A 267 11.10 13.71 -4.31
N ARG A 268 10.87 12.45 -4.66
CA ARG A 268 11.31 11.32 -3.85
C ARG A 268 12.83 11.29 -3.69
N LEU A 269 13.58 11.45 -4.77
CA LEU A 269 15.06 11.49 -4.72
C LEU A 269 15.56 12.63 -3.83
N ALA A 270 14.95 13.81 -3.94
CA ALA A 270 15.30 14.95 -3.08
C ALA A 270 15.01 14.65 -1.60
N ASN A 271 13.84 14.07 -1.28
CA ASN A 271 13.47 13.69 0.07
C ASN A 271 14.38 12.58 0.64
N GLU A 272 14.74 11.60 -0.19
CA GLU A 272 15.69 10.55 0.19
C GLU A 272 17.07 11.12 0.51
N SER A 273 17.60 12.02 -0.33
CA SER A 273 18.86 12.72 -0.05
C SER A 273 18.80 13.58 1.22
N ALA A 274 17.66 14.24 1.49
CA ALA A 274 17.47 15.04 2.70
C ALA A 274 17.48 14.16 3.96
N LEU A 275 16.81 13.00 3.93
CA LEU A 275 16.83 12.04 5.03
C LEU A 275 18.24 11.49 5.29
N GLN A 276 18.99 11.16 4.23
CA GLN A 276 20.38 10.72 4.34
C GLN A 276 21.27 11.81 4.96
N ALA A 277 21.14 13.06 4.51
CA ALA A 277 21.88 14.19 5.06
C ALA A 277 21.55 14.44 6.54
N ALA A 278 20.31 14.12 6.97
CA ALA A 278 19.89 14.17 8.37
C ALA A 278 20.34 12.94 9.20
N GLY A 279 21.09 11.99 8.61
CA GLY A 279 21.55 10.77 9.29
C GLY A 279 20.47 9.71 9.49
N ILE A 280 19.33 9.81 8.80
CA ILE A 280 18.22 8.86 8.90
C ILE A 280 18.47 7.73 7.89
N ILE A 281 19.10 6.65 8.37
CA ILE A 281 19.50 5.50 7.53
C ILE A 281 18.91 4.16 7.99
N ALA A 282 18.42 4.02 9.22
CA ALA A 282 17.74 2.80 9.68
C ALA A 282 16.89 2.99 10.95
N GLY A 283 15.66 2.44 10.95
CA GLY A 283 14.94 1.88 12.11
C GLY A 283 14.51 2.79 13.27
N ARG A 284 15.02 4.02 13.38
CA ARG A 284 14.55 4.98 14.40
C ARG A 284 13.58 5.96 13.76
N ARG A 285 12.29 5.77 14.05
CA ARG A 285 11.25 6.76 13.74
C ARG A 285 11.57 8.06 14.46
N TRP A 286 12.00 9.08 13.73
CA TRP A 286 12.43 10.36 14.30
C TRP A 286 11.27 11.11 15.00
N TRP A 287 10.05 10.89 14.55
CA TRP A 287 8.83 11.45 15.14
C TRP A 287 8.36 10.81 16.45
N LEU A 288 9.00 9.74 16.92
CA LEU A 288 8.79 9.26 18.29
C LEU A 288 9.71 9.97 19.30
N CYS A 289 10.59 10.88 18.84
CA CYS A 289 11.56 11.60 19.66
C CYS A 289 11.43 13.12 19.60
N ALA A 290 10.32 13.67 19.08
CA ALA A 290 10.02 15.11 19.10
C ALA A 290 8.68 15.38 19.80
#